data_AF-A0A662SQ24-F1
#
_entry.id   AF-A0A662SQ24-F1
#
_cell.length_a   1.000
_cell.length_b   1.000
_cell.length_c   1.000
_cell.angle_alpha   90.00
_cell.angle_beta   90.00
_cell.angle_gamma   90.00
#
_symmetry.space_group_name_H-M   'P 1'
#
loop_
_entity.id
_entity.type
_entity.pdbx_description
1 polymer ?
#
loop_
_entity_poly.entity_id
_entity_poly.type
_entity_poly.pdbx_seq_one_letter_code
_entity_poly.pdbx_strand_id
1 'polypeptide(L)'
;MKGEAERSARERGLRLLSVVVVIPPTIMLLSVSASVRFGLSSPSPLVTVSAMLVALFTFLMADKISSRMLGETGPEEIFSSFRKSTLMNGAVIPALGAVAVLSSRPSDALFTALIYMVVSYSGLAASWRKLSVSLES
;
A
#
# COMPACT_ATOMS: atom_id res chain seq x y z
N MET A 1 -27.57 14.70 -13.14
CA MET A 1 -26.13 14.97 -13.38
C MET A 1 -25.23 14.64 -12.17
N LYS A 2 -25.57 15.01 -10.92
CA LYS A 2 -24.73 14.71 -9.73
C LYS A 2 -24.48 13.19 -9.50
N GLY A 3 -25.53 12.37 -9.58
CA GLY A 3 -25.43 10.92 -9.36
C GLY A 3 -24.68 10.11 -10.44
N GLU A 4 -24.55 10.64 -11.67
CA GLU A 4 -23.76 9.99 -12.73
C GLU A 4 -22.26 10.20 -12.52
N ALA A 5 -21.87 11.39 -12.05
CA ALA A 5 -20.48 11.69 -11.69
C ALA A 5 -20.03 10.82 -10.50
N GLU A 6 -20.88 10.65 -9.49
CA GLU A 6 -20.62 9.78 -8.32
C GLU A 6 -20.51 8.30 -8.70
N ARG A 7 -21.40 7.79 -9.56
CA ARG A 7 -21.28 6.42 -10.09
C ARG A 7 -20.00 6.21 -10.87
N SER A 8 -19.64 7.17 -11.73
CA SER A 8 -18.41 7.10 -12.52
C SER A 8 -17.15 7.15 -11.64
N ALA A 9 -17.15 7.94 -10.57
CA ALA A 9 -16.05 8.01 -9.61
C ALA A 9 -15.92 6.70 -8.82
N ARG A 10 -17.03 6.12 -8.37
CA ARG A 10 -17.07 4.84 -7.66
C ARG A 10 -16.54 3.69 -8.51
N GLU A 11 -16.95 3.62 -9.78
CA GLU A 11 -16.50 2.59 -10.71
C GLU A 11 -14.99 2.69 -11.00
N ARG A 12 -14.47 3.92 -11.17
CA ARG A 12 -13.03 4.15 -11.33
C ARG A 12 -12.24 3.80 -10.07
N GLY A 13 -12.75 4.13 -8.89
CA GLY A 13 -12.15 3.77 -7.60
C GLY A 13 -12.08 2.26 -7.39
N LEU A 14 -13.16 1.54 -7.72
CA LEU A 14 -13.23 0.08 -7.68
C LEU A 14 -12.23 -0.58 -8.62
N ARG A 15 -12.13 -0.11 -9.87
CA ARG A 15 -11.15 -0.63 -10.84
C ARG A 15 -9.71 -0.39 -10.39
N LEU A 16 -9.44 0.77 -9.78
CA LEU A 16 -8.10 1.07 -9.28
C LEU A 16 -7.77 0.17 -8.07
N LEU A 17 -8.73 0.01 -7.15
CA LEU A 17 -8.57 -0.87 -5.98
C LEU A 17 -8.37 -2.33 -6.41
N SER A 18 -9.14 -2.83 -7.38
CA SER A 18 -9.04 -4.24 -7.82
C SER A 18 -7.68 -4.57 -8.41
N VAL A 19 -7.10 -3.67 -9.23
CA VAL A 19 -5.74 -3.83 -9.75
C VAL A 19 -4.71 -3.76 -8.62
N VAL A 20 -4.88 -2.81 -7.71
CA VAL A 20 -3.87 -2.50 -6.68
C VAL A 20 -3.91 -3.49 -5.50
N VAL A 21 -4.99 -4.25 -5.32
CA VAL A 21 -5.08 -5.35 -4.33
C VAL A 21 -4.21 -6.54 -4.74
N VAL A 22 -4.02 -6.78 -6.05
CA VAL A 22 -3.23 -7.92 -6.56
C VAL A 22 -1.73 -7.63 -6.56
N ILE A 23 -1.34 -6.36 -6.60
CA ILE A 23 0.07 -5.94 -6.71
C ILE A 23 0.89 -6.33 -5.46
N PRO A 24 0.48 -6.02 -4.21
CA PRO A 24 1.22 -6.38 -3.00
C PRO A 24 1.57 -7.87 -2.88
N PRO A 25 0.63 -8.82 -2.96
CA PRO A 25 0.95 -10.24 -2.81
C PRO A 25 1.83 -10.73 -3.96
N THR A 26 1.63 -10.24 -5.18
CA THR A 26 2.43 -10.63 -6.35
C THR A 26 3.88 -10.20 -6.20
N ILE A 27 4.10 -8.93 -5.83
CA ILE A 27 5.44 -8.39 -5.58
C ILE A 27 6.12 -9.17 -4.45
N MET A 28 5.42 -9.45 -3.36
CA MET A 28 5.98 -10.20 -2.22
C MET A 28 6.35 -11.63 -2.60
N LEU A 29 5.48 -12.37 -3.29
CA LEU A 29 5.76 -13.74 -3.72
C LEU A 29 6.96 -13.83 -4.67
N LEU A 30 7.06 -12.90 -5.62
CA LEU A 30 8.20 -12.82 -6.52
C LEU A 30 9.49 -12.50 -5.75
N SER A 31 9.41 -11.58 -4.79
CA SER A 31 10.57 -11.16 -3.98
C SER A 31 11.06 -12.28 -3.06
N VAL A 32 10.17 -13.03 -2.43
CA VAL A 32 10.53 -14.22 -1.64
C VAL A 32 11.18 -15.28 -2.52
N SER A 33 10.58 -15.56 -3.68
CA SER A 33 11.10 -16.55 -4.63
C SER A 33 12.50 -16.17 -5.13
N ALA A 34 12.72 -14.88 -5.41
CA ALA A 34 14.01 -14.36 -5.80
C ALA A 34 15.03 -14.35 -4.65
N SER A 35 14.62 -14.02 -3.41
CA SER A 35 15.48 -14.08 -2.23
C SER A 35 15.98 -15.52 -1.97
N VAL A 36 15.10 -16.52 -2.07
CA VAL A 36 15.48 -17.94 -1.93
C VAL A 36 16.43 -18.39 -3.04
N ARG A 37 16.22 -17.93 -4.28
CA ARG A 37 16.99 -18.38 -5.45
C ARG A 37 18.35 -17.68 -5.60
N PHE A 38 18.42 -16.39 -5.25
CA PHE A 38 19.61 -15.57 -5.48
C PHE A 38 20.34 -15.17 -4.21
N GLY A 39 19.74 -15.39 -3.03
CA GLY A 39 20.39 -15.25 -1.72
C GLY A 39 21.34 -14.07 -1.64
N LEU A 40 20.84 -12.86 -1.92
CA LEU A 40 21.69 -11.67 -1.87
C LEU A 40 22.14 -11.47 -0.41
N SER A 41 23.43 -11.16 -0.26
CA SER A 41 24.17 -10.99 0.98
C SER A 41 23.34 -10.50 2.16
N SER A 42 23.46 -11.17 3.31
CA SER A 42 22.69 -10.86 4.53
C SER A 42 23.05 -9.46 5.09
N PRO A 43 22.19 -8.44 4.97
CA PRO A 43 22.38 -7.14 5.56
C PRO A 43 22.32 -7.26 7.07
N SER A 44 22.94 -6.31 7.75
CA SER A 44 22.87 -6.22 9.20
C SER A 44 21.40 -6.13 9.65
N PRO A 45 20.99 -6.82 10.74
CA PRO A 45 19.64 -6.72 11.30
C PRO A 45 19.15 -5.28 11.51
N LEU A 46 20.08 -4.35 11.81
CA LEU A 46 19.78 -2.92 11.92
C LEU A 46 19.20 -2.33 10.63
N VAL A 47 19.73 -2.71 9.47
CA VAL A 47 19.25 -2.22 8.16
C VAL A 47 17.84 -2.72 7.89
N THR A 48 17.55 -3.98 8.23
CA THR A 48 16.21 -4.57 8.09
C THR A 48 15.21 -3.86 8.99
N VAL A 49 15.55 -3.63 10.26
CA VAL A 49 14.69 -2.90 11.22
C VAL A 49 14.48 -1.45 10.77
N SER A 50 15.53 -0.75 10.32
CA SER A 50 15.41 0.61 9.79
C SER A 50 14.49 0.67 8.57
N ALA A 51 14.59 -0.29 7.64
CA ALA A 51 13.68 -0.37 6.49
C ALA A 51 12.22 -0.57 6.92
N MET A 52 11.98 -1.45 7.91
CA MET A 52 10.63 -1.67 8.45
C MET A 52 10.07 -0.44 9.14
N LEU A 53 10.90 0.30 9.91
CA LEU A 53 10.51 1.56 10.52
C LEU A 53 10.17 2.63 9.47
N VAL A 54 10.95 2.72 8.38
CA VAL A 54 10.66 3.63 7.26
C VAL A 54 9.34 3.25 6.58
N ALA A 55 9.06 1.96 6.39
CA ALA A 55 7.80 1.49 5.82
C ALA A 55 6.60 1.83 6.70
N LEU A 56 6.71 1.61 8.02
CA LEU A 56 5.73 2.03 9.02
C LEU A 56 5.52 3.54 9.03
N PHE A 57 6.60 4.32 8.94
CA PHE A 57 6.51 5.77 8.90
C PHE A 57 5.84 6.28 7.61
N THR A 58 6.15 5.63 6.49
CA THR A 58 5.52 5.90 5.18
C THR A 58 4.02 5.58 5.21
N PHE A 59 3.66 4.47 5.85
CA PHE A 59 2.27 4.07 6.08
C PHE A 59 1.52 5.10 6.94
N LEU A 60 2.09 5.50 8.08
CA LEU A 60 1.50 6.50 8.97
C LEU A 60 1.37 7.88 8.29
N MET A 61 2.35 8.26 7.47
CA MET A 61 2.27 9.51 6.70
C MET A 61 1.21 9.43 5.61
N ALA A 62 1.08 8.30 4.90
CA ALA A 62 0.02 8.09 3.91
C ALA A 62 -1.37 8.23 4.54
N ASP A 63 -1.57 7.62 5.72
CA ASP A 63 -2.83 7.68 6.44
C ASP A 63 -3.14 9.10 6.95
N LYS A 64 -2.12 9.82 7.46
CA LYS A 64 -2.26 11.20 7.95
C LYS A 64 -2.52 12.21 6.82
N ILE A 65 -1.89 12.04 5.66
CA ILE A 65 -2.16 12.84 4.45
C ILE A 65 -3.59 12.59 3.96
N SER A 66 -4.00 11.32 3.90
CA SER A 66 -5.37 10.95 3.54
C SER A 66 -6.41 11.55 4.48
N SER A 67 -6.16 11.52 5.80
CA SER A 67 -7.11 12.03 6.81
C SER A 67 -7.19 13.56 6.84
N ARG A 68 -6.10 14.30 6.54
CA ARG A 68 -6.13 15.78 6.48
C ARG A 68 -6.83 16.30 5.23
N MET A 69 -6.73 15.61 4.09
CA MET A 69 -7.38 16.04 2.85
C MET A 69 -8.86 15.67 2.74
N LEU A 70 -9.39 14.89 3.70
CA LEU A 70 -10.84 14.62 3.80
C LEU A 70 -11.62 15.75 4.50
N GLY A 71 -10.94 16.76 5.03
CA GLY A 71 -11.55 17.87 5.75
C GLY A 71 -12.02 19.02 4.86
N GLU A 72 -11.55 19.10 3.61
CA GLU A 72 -11.85 20.21 2.70
C GLU A 72 -12.23 19.68 1.30
N THR A 73 -13.34 20.22 0.78
CA THR A 73 -13.66 20.42 -0.66
C THR A 73 -13.86 19.23 -1.61
N GLY A 74 -15.12 18.85 -1.83
CA GLY A 74 -15.62 18.34 -3.12
C GLY A 74 -15.26 16.89 -3.54
N PRO A 75 -16.08 16.27 -4.40
CA PRO A 75 -15.89 14.86 -4.81
C PRO A 75 -14.58 14.58 -5.56
N GLU A 76 -13.98 15.59 -6.19
CA GLU A 76 -12.71 15.43 -6.92
C GLU A 76 -11.48 15.35 -6.00
N GLU A 77 -11.45 16.10 -4.89
CA GLU A 77 -10.30 16.06 -3.96
C GLU A 77 -10.30 14.78 -3.12
N ILE A 78 -11.49 14.26 -2.80
CA ILE A 78 -11.68 12.94 -2.17
C ILE A 78 -11.09 11.84 -3.06
N PHE A 79 -11.37 11.88 -4.38
CA PHE A 79 -10.84 10.89 -5.31
C PHE A 79 -9.32 11.02 -5.51
N SER A 80 -8.80 12.25 -5.58
CA SER A 80 -7.36 12.52 -5.65
C SER A 80 -6.63 11.95 -4.44
N SER A 81 -7.18 12.16 -3.24
CA SER A 81 -6.67 11.63 -1.98
C SER A 81 -6.73 10.11 -1.90
N PHE A 82 -7.85 9.52 -2.34
CA PHE A 82 -7.99 8.07 -2.47
C PHE A 82 -6.92 7.49 -3.40
N ARG A 83 -6.76 8.04 -4.60
CA ARG A 83 -5.78 7.56 -5.58
C ARG A 83 -4.36 7.61 -5.03
N LYS A 84 -3.97 8.70 -4.36
CA LYS A 84 -2.65 8.84 -3.73
C LYS A 84 -2.44 7.79 -2.64
N SER A 85 -3.42 7.64 -1.74
CA SER A 85 -3.34 6.66 -0.65
C SER A 85 -3.28 5.23 -1.17
N THR A 86 -4.09 4.88 -2.16
CA THR A 86 -4.09 3.56 -2.80
C THR A 86 -2.76 3.27 -3.51
N LEU A 87 -2.18 4.24 -4.20
CA LEU A 87 -0.86 4.09 -4.84
C LEU A 87 0.27 3.91 -3.82
N MET A 88 0.28 4.69 -2.73
CA MET A 88 1.28 4.53 -1.68
C MET A 88 1.18 3.14 -1.05
N ASN A 89 -0.03 2.74 -0.66
CA ASN A 89 -0.23 1.48 0.06
C ASN A 89 -0.06 0.27 -0.84
N GLY A 90 -0.49 0.30 -2.10
CA GLY A 90 -0.47 -0.88 -2.96
C GLY A 90 0.64 -0.93 -4.02
N ALA A 91 1.48 0.09 -4.14
CA ALA A 91 2.67 0.04 -4.99
C ALA A 91 3.96 0.39 -4.22
N VAL A 92 3.98 1.51 -3.48
CA VAL A 92 5.21 1.99 -2.82
C VAL A 92 5.61 1.08 -1.66
N ILE A 93 4.68 0.76 -0.74
CA ILE A 93 4.97 -0.14 0.39
C ILE A 93 5.40 -1.53 -0.11
N PRO A 94 4.72 -2.14 -1.09
CA PRO A 94 5.18 -3.39 -1.69
C PRO A 94 6.57 -3.30 -2.35
N ALA A 95 6.89 -2.22 -3.06
CA ALA A 95 8.21 -2.05 -3.66
C ALA A 95 9.31 -1.96 -2.60
N LEU A 96 9.07 -1.23 -1.50
CA LEU A 96 10.00 -1.18 -0.36
C LEU A 96 10.15 -2.56 0.29
N GLY A 97 9.04 -3.29 0.46
CA GLY A 97 9.07 -4.64 0.99
C GLY A 97 9.79 -5.62 0.07
N ALA A 98 9.70 -5.47 -1.25
CA ALA A 98 10.46 -6.27 -2.20
C ALA A 98 11.96 -6.10 -2.00
N VAL A 99 12.43 -4.85 -1.90
CA VAL A 99 13.84 -4.53 -1.62
C VAL A 99 14.26 -5.12 -0.27
N ALA A 100 13.42 -4.98 0.76
CA ALA A 100 13.69 -5.54 2.09
C ALA A 100 13.77 -7.08 2.06
N VAL A 101 12.87 -7.76 1.35
CA VAL A 101 12.81 -9.22 1.22
C VAL A 101 14.00 -9.75 0.42
N LEU A 102 14.34 -9.10 -0.70
CA LEU A 102 15.50 -9.44 -1.52
C LEU A 102 16.82 -9.24 -0.76
N SER A 103 16.84 -8.27 0.14
CA SER A 103 17.99 -8.05 1.02
C SER A 103 17.97 -9.02 2.20
N SER A 104 16.83 -9.50 2.68
CA SER A 104 16.77 -10.33 3.88
C SER A 104 17.38 -11.72 3.67
N ARG A 105 17.81 -12.34 4.78
CA ARG A 105 18.18 -13.76 4.77
C ARG A 105 16.99 -14.58 4.28
N PRO A 106 17.21 -15.68 3.53
CA PRO A 106 16.12 -16.53 3.06
C PRO A 106 15.20 -17.04 4.18
N SER A 107 15.75 -17.27 5.39
CA SER A 107 14.99 -17.65 6.58
C SER A 107 13.99 -16.58 7.03
N ASP A 108 14.30 -15.31 6.78
CA ASP A 108 13.57 -14.15 7.30
C ASP A 108 12.68 -13.52 6.21
N ALA A 109 12.98 -13.81 4.93
CA ALA A 109 12.32 -13.27 3.75
C ALA A 109 10.79 -13.43 3.77
N LEU A 110 10.27 -14.59 4.18
CA LEU A 110 8.82 -14.82 4.30
C LEU A 110 8.19 -13.94 5.37
N PHE A 111 8.84 -13.82 6.52
CA PHE A 111 8.34 -13.01 7.63
C PHE A 111 8.35 -11.51 7.28
N THR A 112 9.43 -11.04 6.65
CA THR A 112 9.51 -9.68 6.12
C THR A 112 8.43 -9.43 5.08
N ALA A 113 8.23 -10.35 4.14
CA ALA A 113 7.20 -10.23 3.11
C ALA A 113 5.78 -10.12 3.71
N LEU A 114 5.47 -10.95 4.71
CA LEU A 114 4.19 -10.92 5.41
C LEU A 114 3.94 -9.58 6.10
N ILE A 115 4.95 -9.00 6.74
CA ILE A 115 4.79 -7.71 7.43
C ILE A 115 4.44 -6.60 6.44
N TYR A 116 5.19 -6.49 5.34
CA TYR A 116 4.90 -5.47 4.33
C TYR A 116 3.54 -5.71 3.64
N MET A 117 3.14 -6.97 3.49
CA MET A 117 1.83 -7.34 2.95
C MET A 117 0.70 -6.90 3.90
N VAL A 118 0.84 -7.14 5.21
CA VAL A 118 -0.13 -6.70 6.22
C VAL A 118 -0.25 -5.17 6.23
N VAL A 119 0.88 -4.46 6.27
CA VAL A 119 0.89 -2.99 6.25
C VAL A 119 0.22 -2.43 4.99
N SER A 120 0.58 -2.98 3.82
CA SER A 120 0.00 -2.61 2.53
C SER A 120 -1.52 -2.81 2.52
N TYR A 121 -2.00 -3.99 2.94
CA TYR A 121 -3.44 -4.28 2.96
C TYR A 121 -4.21 -3.49 3.99
N SER A 122 -3.66 -3.26 5.18
CA SER A 122 -4.28 -2.40 6.18
C SER A 122 -4.53 -0.99 5.62
N GLY A 123 -3.61 -0.47 4.82
CA GLY A 123 -3.73 0.87 4.23
C GLY A 123 -4.71 0.92 3.07
N LEU A 124 -4.75 -0.13 2.24
CA LEU A 124 -5.77 -0.29 1.22
C LEU A 124 -7.17 -0.40 1.82
N ALA A 125 -7.34 -1.19 2.89
CA ALA A 125 -8.60 -1.33 3.60
C ALA A 125 -9.06 -0.01 4.24
N ALA A 126 -8.14 0.74 4.87
CA ALA A 126 -8.43 2.06 5.42
C ALA A 126 -8.84 3.07 4.34
N SER A 127 -8.13 3.08 3.21
CA SER A 127 -8.43 3.96 2.06
C SER A 127 -9.80 3.64 1.45
N TRP A 128 -10.13 2.36 1.33
CA TRP A 128 -11.42 1.90 0.83
C TRP A 128 -12.58 2.32 1.74
N ARG A 129 -12.42 2.13 3.07
CA ARG A 129 -13.43 2.54 4.04
C ARG A 129 -13.68 4.05 4.01
N LYS A 130 -12.64 4.85 3.85
CA LYS A 130 -12.77 6.31 3.70
C LYS A 130 -13.55 6.66 2.43
N LEU A 131 -13.22 6.03 1.30
CA LEU A 131 -13.95 6.23 0.04
C LEU A 131 -15.43 5.83 0.15
N SER A 132 -15.74 4.69 0.79
CA SER A 132 -17.13 4.24 0.92
C SER A 132 -17.97 5.19 1.76
N VAL A 133 -17.44 5.66 2.90
CA VAL A 133 -18.12 6.63 3.77
C VAL A 133 -18.36 7.95 3.03
N SER A 134 -17.36 8.46 2.32
CA SER A 134 -17.49 9.72 1.56
C SER A 134 -18.43 9.65 0.36
N LEU A 135 -18.78 8.46 -0.13
CA LEU A 135 -19.75 8.28 -1.21
C LEU A 135 -21.19 8.09 -0.69
N GLU A 136 -21.37 7.86 0.61
CA GLU A 136 -22.68 7.72 1.27
C GLU A 136 -23.17 9.04 1.90
N SER A 137 -22.30 10.03 2.08
CA SER A 137 -22.57 11.37 2.64
C SER A 137 -22.93 12.41 1.57
#